data_AF-A0A963LS55-F1
#
_entry.id   AF-A0A963LS55-F1
#
_cell.length_a   1.000
_cell.length_b   1.000
_cell.length_c   1.000
_cell.angle_alpha   90.00
_cell.angle_beta   90.00
_cell.angle_gamma   90.00
#
_symmetry.space_group_name_H-M   'P 1'
#
loop_
_entity.id
_entity.type
_entity.pdbx_description
1 polymer ?
#
loop_
_entity_poly.entity_id
_entity_poly.type
_entity_poly.pdbx_seq_one_letter_code
_entity_poly.pdbx_strand_id
1 'polypeptide(L)' 'MPSTPFARQAAALLWQHRNAGTTLDTLPAALRPADIAAGHAIQAELPAVSGQPVAGWKIAATSAAGQAHINV' A
#
# COMPACT_ATOMS: atom_id res chain seq x y z
N MET A 1 3.74 9.23 -12.69
CA MET A 1 4.02 9.92 -11.42
C MET A 1 5.43 9.53 -11.01
N PRO A 2 6.36 10.46 -10.78
CA PRO A 2 7.72 10.10 -10.36
C PRO A 2 7.66 9.39 -9.00
N SER A 3 8.35 8.25 -8.90
CA SER A 3 8.53 7.48 -7.67
C SER A 3 9.18 8.34 -6.60
N THR A 4 8.50 8.60 -5.49
CA THR A 4 9.13 9.27 -4.35
C THR A 4 9.94 8.24 -3.54
N PRO A 5 11.12 8.60 -3.01
CA PRO A 5 11.90 7.69 -2.16
C PRO A 5 11.09 7.13 -0.97
N PHE A 6 10.22 7.96 -0.41
CA PHE A 6 9.25 7.58 0.63
C PHE A 6 8.33 6.42 0.19
N ALA A 7 7.66 6.56 -0.96
CA ALA A 7 6.66 5.58 -1.42
C ALA A 7 7.28 4.20 -1.65
N ARG A 8 8.47 4.18 -2.27
CA ARG A 8 9.21 2.94 -2.53
C ARG A 8 9.68 2.26 -1.25
N GLN A 9 10.15 3.02 -0.26
CA GLN A 9 10.57 2.47 1.03
C GLN A 9 9.41 1.86 1.81
N ALA A 10 8.27 2.55 1.87
CA ALA A 10 7.07 2.02 2.51
C ALA A 10 6.57 0.75 1.79
N ALA A 11 6.54 0.75 0.46
CA ALA A 11 6.17 -0.42 -0.33
C ALA A 11 7.13 -1.62 -0.11
N ALA A 12 8.43 -1.36 -0.02
CA ALA A 12 9.45 -2.37 0.28
C ALA A 12 9.25 -3.00 1.67
N LEU A 13 8.97 -2.19 2.69
CA LEU A 13 8.67 -2.69 4.03
C LEU A 13 7.41 -3.58 4.04
N LEU A 14 6.33 -3.14 3.40
CA LEU A 14 5.10 -3.92 3.28
C LEU A 14 5.33 -5.25 2.54
N TRP A 15 6.12 -5.21 1.46
CA TRP A 15 6.49 -6.41 0.70
C TRP A 15 7.33 -7.39 1.53
N GLN A 16 8.29 -6.89 2.31
CA GLN A 16 9.10 -7.71 3.21
C GLN A 16 8.22 -8.44 4.24
N HIS A 17 7.31 -7.73 4.92
CA HIS A 17 6.39 -8.34 5.88
C HIS A 17 5.50 -9.40 5.24
N ARG A 18 4.98 -9.12 4.05
CA ARG A 18 4.19 -10.09 3.27
C ARG A 18 4.98 -11.38 3.00
N ASN A 19 6.23 -11.28 2.54
CA ASN A 19 7.06 -12.45 2.24
C ASN A 19 7.48 -13.21 3.49
N ALA A 20 7.70 -12.50 4.60
CA ALA A 20 8.07 -13.10 5.88
C ALA A 20 6.87 -13.69 6.65
N GLY A 21 5.62 -13.47 6.19
CA GLY A 21 4.42 -13.91 6.89
C GLY A 21 4.22 -13.21 8.24
N THR A 22 4.74 -11.99 8.39
CA THR A 22 4.66 -11.21 9.63
C THR A 22 3.69 -10.03 9.47
N THR A 23 3.17 -9.55 10.59
CA THR A 23 2.26 -8.39 10.63
C THR A 23 2.97 -7.16 11.18
N LEU A 24 2.35 -6.02 10.94
CA LEU A 24 2.78 -4.72 11.45
C LEU A 24 1.53 -3.97 11.90
N ASP A 25 1.53 -3.44 13.12
CA ASP A 25 0.37 -2.70 13.65
C ASP A 25 0.15 -1.38 12.89
N THR A 26 1.24 -0.69 12.57
CA THR A 26 1.21 0.56 11.80
C THR A 26 2.55 0.82 11.14
N LEU A 27 2.53 1.49 9.98
CA LEU A 27 3.76 1.96 9.33
C LEU A 27 4.56 2.87 10.29
N PRO A 28 5.90 2.77 10.29
CA PRO A 28 6.77 3.72 11.00
C PRO A 28 6.38 5.16 10.64
N ALA A 29 6.52 6.09 11.58
CA ALA A 29 6.04 7.47 11.41
C ALA A 29 6.57 8.14 10.12
N ALA A 30 7.85 7.90 9.79
CA ALA A 30 8.48 8.42 8.58
C ALA A 30 7.98 7.80 7.27
N LEU A 31 7.27 6.66 7.33
CA LEU A 31 6.74 5.92 6.18
C LEU A 31 5.21 5.93 6.13
N ARG A 32 4.54 6.59 7.08
CA ARG A 32 3.08 6.67 7.15
C ARG A 32 2.56 7.69 6.14
N PRO A 33 1.64 7.32 5.23
CA PRO A 33 1.06 8.29 4.29
C PRO A 33 0.22 9.32 5.04
N ALA A 34 0.38 10.59 4.70
CA ALA A 34 -0.38 11.69 5.31
C ALA A 34 -1.77 11.87 4.70
N ASP A 35 -1.98 11.37 3.48
CA ASP A 35 -3.23 11.48 2.73
C ASP A 35 -3.43 10.28 1.79
N ILE A 36 -4.59 10.25 1.12
CA ILE A 36 -4.96 9.19 0.17
C ILE A 36 -3.99 9.15 -1.03
N ALA A 37 -3.51 10.31 -1.49
CA ALA A 37 -2.60 10.38 -2.63
C ALA A 37 -1.24 9.73 -2.32
N ALA A 38 -0.70 9.97 -1.14
CA ALA A 38 0.51 9.31 -0.63
C ALA A 38 0.27 7.80 -0.44
N GLY A 39 -0.92 7.39 0.04
CA GLY A 39 -1.30 5.98 0.12
C GLY A 39 -1.28 5.29 -1.24
N HIS A 40 -1.90 5.90 -2.25
CA HIS A 40 -1.88 5.39 -3.63
C HIS A 40 -0.48 5.40 -4.24
N ALA A 41 0.37 6.39 -3.91
CA ALA A 41 1.76 6.42 -4.36
C ALA A 41 2.56 5.22 -3.82
N ILE A 42 2.37 4.83 -2.55
CA ILE A 42 2.95 3.61 -1.98
C ILE A 42 2.47 2.38 -2.75
N GLN A 43 1.16 2.25 -2.97
CA GLN A 43 0.57 1.11 -3.69
C GLN A 43 1.14 0.98 -5.12
N ALA A 44 1.35 2.10 -5.81
CA ALA A 44 1.87 2.13 -7.17
C ALA A 44 3.31 1.61 -7.29
N GLU A 45 4.10 1.60 -6.21
CA GLU A 45 5.47 1.07 -6.22
C GLU A 45 5.55 -0.46 -6.03
N LEU A 46 4.47 -1.13 -5.63
CA LEU A 46 4.49 -2.58 -5.37
C LEU A 46 4.94 -3.45 -6.57
N PRO A 47 4.56 -3.17 -7.83
CA PRO A 47 5.06 -3.94 -8.97
C PRO A 47 6.58 -3.84 -9.11
N ALA A 48 7.14 -2.65 -8.94
CA ALA A 48 8.58 -2.43 -9.01
C ALA A 48 9.32 -3.10 -7.83
N VAL A 49 8.77 -3.01 -6.62
CA VAL A 49 9.34 -3.63 -5.41
C VAL A 49 9.28 -5.16 -5.46
N SER A 50 8.16 -5.72 -5.92
CA SER A 50 7.98 -7.17 -6.00
C SER A 50 8.75 -7.81 -7.16
N GLY A 51 9.11 -7.03 -8.18
CA GLY A 51 9.64 -7.54 -9.44
C GLY A 51 8.63 -8.38 -10.22
N GLN A 52 7.34 -8.32 -9.88
CA GLN A 52 6.28 -9.11 -10.49
C GLN A 52 5.46 -8.26 -11.46
N PRO A 53 5.09 -8.81 -12.64
CA PRO A 53 4.22 -8.12 -13.57
C PRO A 53 2.81 -7.97 -12.98
N VAL A 54 2.15 -6.86 -13.29
CA VAL A 54 0.74 -6.63 -12.91
C VAL A 54 -0.17 -7.45 -13.81
N ALA A 55 -0.90 -8.41 -13.23
CA ALA A 55 -1.87 -9.23 -13.96
C ALA A 55 -3.27 -8.58 -14.07
N GLY A 56 -3.56 -7.59 -13.22
CA GLY A 56 -4.86 -6.91 -13.18
C GLY A 56 -5.06 -6.10 -11.90
N TRP A 57 -6.26 -5.56 -11.72
CA TRP A 57 -6.63 -4.71 -10.59
C TRP A 57 -7.88 -5.22 -9.88
N LYS A 58 -7.92 -5.03 -8.56
CA LYS A 58 -9.09 -5.35 -7.72
C LYS A 58 -9.75 -4.06 -7.26
N ILE A 59 -11.08 -4.04 -7.27
CA ILE A 59 -11.89 -3.00 -6.62
C ILE A 59 -12.44 -3.59 -5.32
N ALA A 60 -12.30 -2.85 -4.23
CA ALA A 60 -12.76 -3.19 -2.89
C ALA A 60 -13.70 -2.09 -2.36
N ALA A 61 -14.29 -2.30 -1.17
CA ALA A 61 -15.22 -1.37 -0.53
C ALA A 61 -16.43 -1.00 -1.42
N THR A 62 -17.04 -1.98 -2.09
CA THR A 62 -18.16 -1.77 -3.01
C THR A 62 -19.54 -1.81 -2.34
N SER A 63 -19.65 -2.28 -1.10
CA SER A 63 -20.90 -2.29 -0.35
C SER A 63 -20.97 -1.13 0.63
N ALA A 64 -22.16 -0.55 0.81
CA ALA A 64 -22.38 0.52 1.79
C ALA A 64 -22.00 0.07 3.22
N ALA A 65 -22.31 -1.17 3.59
CA ALA A 65 -21.91 -1.74 4.87
C ALA A 65 -20.38 -1.84 5.02
N GLY A 66 -19.67 -2.20 3.94
CA GLY A 66 -18.21 -2.28 3.95
C GLY A 66 -17.58 -0.89 4.07
N GLN A 67 -18.05 0.07 3.27
CA GLN A 67 -17.64 1.47 3.31
C GLN A 67 -17.79 2.08 4.71
N ALA A 68 -18.97 1.90 5.33
CA ALA A 68 -19.23 2.37 6.70
C ALA A 68 -18.30 1.71 7.73
N HIS A 69 -17.97 0.43 7.59
CA HIS A 69 -17.10 -0.28 8.53
C HIS A 69 -15.65 0.23 8.52
N ILE A 70 -15.12 0.57 7.34
CA ILE A 70 -13.76 1.13 7.19
C ILE A 70 -13.74 2.66 7.11
N ASN A 71 -14.90 3.30 7.32
CA ASN A 71 -15.08 4.75 7.36
C ASN A 71 -14.59 5.48 6.09
N VAL A 72 -15.03 4.99 4.92
CA VAL A 72 -14.81 5.63 3.60
C VAL A 72 -16.13 5.88 2.88
#